data_AF-A0A699W3W2-F1
#
_entry.id   AF-A0A699W3W2-F1
#
_cell.length_a   1.000
_cell.length_b   1.000
_cell.length_c   1.000
_cell.angle_alpha   90.00
_cell.angle_beta   90.00
_cell.angle_gamma   90.00
#
_symmetry.space_group_name_H-M   'P 1'
#
loop_
_entity.id
_entity.type
_entity.pdbx_description
1 polymer ?
#
loop_
_entity_poly.entity_id
_entity_poly.type
_entity_poly.pdbx_seq_one_letter_code
_entity_poly.pdbx_strand_id
1 'polypeptide(L)'
;MYSQKNGKFYLYPTSDGFNGWSGTYFKAFSSPDLVHWKDEGVILDLPKDVSWSKKNAWAPTIIEQKTATGYKYAYYFCAGAKIG
;
A
#
# COMPACT_ATOMS: atom_id res chain seq x y z
N MET A 1 7.00 4.85 5.44
CA MET A 1 7.58 3.99 6.50
C MET A 1 9.00 3.61 6.11
N TYR A 2 9.98 3.58 7.02
CA TYR A 2 11.27 2.93 6.76
C TYR A 2 11.18 1.43 7.08
N SER A 3 11.52 0.56 6.12
CA SER A 3 11.57 -0.89 6.32
C SER A 3 12.94 -1.28 6.83
N GLN A 4 12.99 -1.83 8.05
CA GLN A 4 14.19 -2.38 8.66
C GLN A 4 14.66 -3.64 7.93
N LYS A 5 13.73 -4.44 7.39
CA LYS A 5 14.06 -5.63 6.59
C LYS A 5 14.85 -5.28 5.33
N ASN A 6 14.44 -4.22 4.63
CA ASN A 6 14.94 -3.91 3.29
C ASN A 6 15.93 -2.73 3.25
N GLY A 7 16.06 -1.99 4.36
CA GLY A 7 16.95 -0.82 4.45
C GLY A 7 16.52 0.34 3.55
N LYS A 8 15.21 0.55 3.37
CA LYS A 8 14.65 1.55 2.45
C LYS A 8 13.38 2.19 3.01
N PHE A 9 13.11 3.41 2.58
CA PHE A 9 11.80 4.04 2.75
C PHE A 9 10.80 3.49 1.76
N TYR A 10 9.55 3.35 2.20
CA TYR A 10 8.41 2.95 1.39
C TYR A 10 7.27 3.94 1.55
N LEU A 11 6.60 4.23 0.43
CA LEU A 11 5.41 5.04 0.30
C LEU A 11 4.30 4.22 -0.34
N TYR A 12 3.09 4.34 0.22
CA TYR A 12 1.89 3.60 -0.20
C TYR A 12 0.76 4.62 -0.40
N PRO A 13 0.59 5.16 -1.61
CA PRO A 13 -0.41 6.20 -1.86
C PRO A 13 -1.75 5.60 -2.34
N THR A 14 -2.80 6.42 -2.27
CA THR A 14 -3.96 6.26 -3.17
C THR A 14 -3.49 6.42 -4.61
N SER A 15 -3.91 5.52 -5.49
CA SER A 15 -3.71 5.69 -6.94
C SER A 15 -4.72 6.71 -7.48
N ASP A 16 -4.32 7.98 -7.54
CA ASP A 16 -5.15 9.08 -8.02
C ASP A 16 -5.14 9.21 -9.56
N GLY A 17 -5.85 10.21 -10.12
CA GLY A 17 -5.97 10.46 -11.56
C GLY A 17 -7.23 9.84 -12.19
N PHE A 18 -8.14 9.33 -11.36
CA PHE A 18 -9.42 8.76 -11.77
C PHE A 18 -10.57 9.64 -11.28
N ASN A 19 -11.58 9.88 -12.12
CA ASN A 19 -12.73 10.71 -11.74
C ASN A 19 -13.38 10.22 -10.43
N GLY A 20 -13.64 11.13 -9.51
CA GLY A 20 -14.21 10.81 -8.19
C GLY A 20 -13.33 9.89 -7.33
N TRP A 21 -12.00 9.96 -7.47
CA TRP A 21 -11.05 9.09 -6.77
C TRP A 21 -11.41 7.60 -6.90
N SER A 22 -11.77 7.17 -8.10
CA SER A 22 -12.30 5.82 -8.35
C SER A 22 -11.25 4.72 -8.54
N GLY A 23 -9.97 5.00 -8.27
CA GLY A 23 -8.89 4.01 -8.34
C GLY A 23 -9.20 2.74 -7.53
N THR A 24 -8.73 1.58 -8.03
CA THR A 24 -9.10 0.26 -7.50
C THR A 24 -7.93 -0.59 -7.03
N TYR A 25 -6.73 -0.02 -6.99
CA TYR A 25 -5.51 -0.73 -6.62
C TYR A 25 -4.54 0.19 -5.87
N PHE A 26 -3.65 -0.40 -5.09
CA PHE A 26 -2.56 0.29 -4.41
C PHE A 26 -1.22 -0.09 -5.03
N LYS A 27 -0.33 0.90 -5.15
CA LYS A 27 1.08 0.69 -5.51
C LYS A 27 1.98 0.90 -4.31
N ALA A 28 3.18 0.36 -4.39
CA ALA A 28 4.27 0.72 -3.49
C ALA A 28 5.37 1.42 -4.25
N PHE A 29 6.00 2.39 -3.58
CA PHE A 29 7.20 3.05 -4.06
C PHE A 29 8.27 2.92 -3.00
N SER A 30 9.52 2.66 -3.39
CA SER A 30 10.65 2.58 -2.47
C SER A 30 11.71 3.63 -2.77
N SER A 31 12.41 4.09 -1.74
CA SER A 31 13.49 5.07 -1.88
C SER A 31 14.60 4.80 -0.87
N PRO A 32 15.89 4.89 -1.28
CA PRO A 32 17.00 4.84 -0.33
C PRO A 32 17.19 6.17 0.42
N ASP A 33 16.72 7.29 -0.13
CA ASP A 33 17.14 8.65 0.27
C ASP A 33 15.99 9.67 0.37
N LEU A 34 14.73 9.24 0.25
CA LEU A 34 13.51 10.06 0.19
C LEU A 34 13.39 11.00 -1.02
N VAL A 35 14.36 10.98 -1.94
CA VAL A 35 14.41 11.83 -3.13
C VAL A 35 14.16 11.02 -4.39
N HIS A 36 14.89 9.92 -4.56
CA HIS A 36 14.78 9.05 -5.72
C HIS A 36 13.85 7.89 -5.41
N TRP A 37 12.73 7.83 -6.12
CA TRP A 37 11.68 6.84 -5.89
C TRP A 37 11.65 5.82 -7.02
N LYS A 38 11.67 4.54 -6.64
CA LYS A 38 11.43 3.41 -7.52
C LYS A 38 9.98 2.96 -7.37
N ASP A 39 9.31 2.77 -8.49
CA ASP A 39 8.02 2.10 -8.56
C ASP A 39 8.20 0.58 -8.35
N GLU A 40 7.58 0.04 -7.29
CA GLU A 40 7.61 -1.39 -6.98
C GLU A 40 6.37 -2.13 -7.51
N GLY A 41 5.48 -1.43 -8.22
CA GLY A 41 4.30 -2.00 -8.85
C GLY A 41 3.07 -2.07 -7.94
N VAL A 42 2.06 -2.79 -8.41
CA VAL A 42 0.79 -3.00 -7.71
C VAL A 42 0.98 -4.05 -6.62
N ILE A 43 0.59 -3.72 -5.38
CA ILE A 43 0.71 -4.60 -4.23
C ILE A 43 -0.63 -5.18 -3.75
N LEU A 44 -1.75 -4.56 -4.15
CA LEU A 44 -3.10 -5.01 -3.84
C LEU A 44 -4.07 -4.44 -4.88
N ASP A 45 -4.88 -5.30 -5.48
CA ASP A 45 -5.88 -4.97 -6.50
C ASP A 45 -7.27 -5.39 -5.97
N LEU A 46 -8.17 -4.44 -5.74
CA LEU A 46 -9.48 -4.73 -5.14
C LEU A 46 -10.31 -5.73 -5.98
N PRO A 47 -10.45 -5.56 -7.32
CA PRO A 47 -11.06 -6.55 -8.19
C PRO A 47 -10.56 -7.98 -8.01
N LYS A 48 -9.26 -8.19 -7.82
CA LYS A 48 -8.65 -9.52 -7.75
C LYS A 48 -8.57 -10.07 -6.32
N ASP A 49 -8.12 -9.25 -5.38
CA ASP A 49 -7.60 -9.73 -4.09
C ASP A 49 -8.59 -9.54 -2.93
N VAL A 50 -9.56 -8.63 -3.07
CA VAL A 50 -10.49 -8.27 -1.99
C VAL A 50 -11.91 -8.71 -2.32
N SER A 51 -12.46 -9.64 -1.54
CA SER A 51 -13.78 -10.22 -1.82
C SER A 51 -14.96 -9.26 -1.59
N TRP A 52 -14.83 -8.33 -0.65
CA TRP A 52 -15.96 -7.57 -0.10
C TRP A 52 -16.14 -6.16 -0.70
N SER A 53 -15.17 -5.64 -1.45
CA SER A 53 -15.27 -4.39 -2.20
C SER A 53 -14.39 -4.41 -3.43
N LYS A 54 -14.84 -3.73 -4.49
CA LYS A 54 -14.20 -3.69 -5.82
C LYS A 54 -13.91 -2.26 -6.27
N LYS A 55 -14.15 -1.26 -5.41
CA LYS A 55 -14.10 0.16 -5.76
C LYS A 55 -13.36 0.96 -4.69
N ASN A 56 -12.78 2.09 -5.10
CA ASN A 56 -12.32 3.14 -4.20
C ASN A 56 -11.24 2.68 -3.21
N ALA A 57 -10.07 2.27 -3.71
CA ALA A 57 -8.90 1.90 -2.93
C ALA A 57 -8.23 3.17 -2.35
N TRP A 58 -8.46 3.45 -1.06
CA TRP A 58 -8.11 4.74 -0.47
C TRP A 58 -7.22 4.67 0.76
N ALA A 59 -6.33 5.67 0.83
CA ALA A 59 -5.62 6.17 2.00
C ALA A 59 -5.11 5.06 2.93
N PRO A 60 -4.19 4.21 2.42
CA PRO A 60 -3.71 3.09 3.20
C PRO A 60 -2.69 3.54 4.25
N THR A 61 -2.43 2.66 5.20
CA THR A 61 -1.30 2.74 6.12
C THR A 61 -0.70 1.35 6.32
N ILE A 62 0.56 1.30 6.75
CA ILE A 62 1.26 0.05 6.99
C ILE A 62 2.12 0.15 8.25
N ILE A 63 2.27 -0.99 8.92
CA ILE A 63 3.26 -1.18 9.98
C ILE A 63 4.12 -2.41 9.67
N GLU A 64 5.42 -2.28 9.90
CA GLU A 64 6.37 -3.38 9.93
C GLU A 64 6.61 -3.80 11.38
N GLN A 65 6.41 -5.08 11.68
CA GLN A 65 6.62 -5.65 13.00
C GLN A 65 7.72 -6.70 12.94
N LYS A 66 8.73 -6.55 13.80
CA LYS A 66 9.72 -7.60 14.05
C LYS A 66 9.09 -8.75 14.83
N THR A 67 9.32 -9.98 14.39
CA THR A 67 8.85 -11.22 15.01
C THR A 67 10.02 -12.14 15.34
N ALA A 68 9.76 -13.26 16.03
CA ALA A 68 10.79 -14.27 16.32
C ALA A 68 11.41 -14.89 15.05
N THR A 69 10.69 -14.88 13.92
CA THR A 69 11.11 -15.50 12.66
C THR A 69 11.42 -14.50 11.54
N GLY A 70 11.48 -13.20 11.84
CA GLY A 70 11.80 -12.15 10.88
C GLY A 70 10.93 -10.91 11.00
N TYR A 71 10.33 -10.47 9.90
CA TYR A 71 9.46 -9.30 9.85
C TYR A 71 8.12 -9.66 9.22
N LYS A 72 7.03 -9.14 9.80
CA LYS A 72 5.68 -9.19 9.24
C LYS A 72 5.19 -7.77 8.96
N TYR A 73 4.25 -7.64 8.02
CA TYR A 73 3.64 -6.37 7.66
C TYR A 73 2.13 -6.48 7.84
N ALA A 74 1.53 -5.48 8.47
CA ALA A 74 0.08 -5.31 8.48
C ALA A 74 -0.26 -4.05 7.68
N TYR A 75 -1.08 -4.22 6.64
CA TYR A 75 -1.48 -3.19 5.69
C TYR A 75 -2.97 -2.94 5.87
N TYR A 76 -3.32 -1.72 6.27
CA TYR A 76 -4.70 -1.29 6.55
C TYR A 76 -5.13 -0.29 5.49
N PHE A 77 -6.38 -0.38 5.04
CA PHE A 77 -6.87 0.48 3.98
C PHE A 77 -8.38 0.69 4.05
N CYS A 78 -8.89 1.64 3.26
CA CYS A 78 -10.32 1.74 2.99
C CYS A 78 -10.62 1.26 1.56
N ALA A 79 -11.72 0.53 1.39
CA ALA A 79 -12.30 0.23 0.09
C ALA A 79 -13.82 0.41 0.12
N GLY A 80 -14.40 1.10 -0.86
CA GLY A 80 -15.85 1.33 -0.92
C GLY A 80 -16.47 1.85 0.39
N ALA A 81 -15.78 2.77 1.07
CA ALA A 81 -16.14 3.32 2.37
C ALA A 81 -16.23 2.31 3.55
N LYS A 82 -15.52 1.18 3.47
CA LYS A 82 -15.34 0.24 4.60
C LYS A 82 -13.85 -0.01 4.85
N ILE A 83 -13.51 -0.43 6.07
CA ILE A 83 -12.13 -0.68 6.52
C ILE A 83 -11.71 -2.11 6.16
N GLY A 84 -10.46 -2.25 5.71
CA GLY A 84 -9.77 -3.50 5.41
C GLY A 84 -8.37 -3.57 6.01
#